data_AF-A0A7S1HCG3-F1
#
_entry.id   AF-A0A7S1HCG3-F1
#
_cell.length_a   1.000
_cell.length_b   1.000
_cell.length_c   1.000
_cell.angle_alpha   90.00
_cell.angle_beta   90.00
_cell.angle_gamma   90.00
#
_symmetry.space_group_name_H-M   'P 1'
#
loop_
_entity.id
_entity.type
_entity.pdbx_description
1 polymer ?
#
loop_
_entity_poly.entity_id
_entity_poly.type
_entity_poly.pdbx_seq_one_letter_code
_entity_poly.pdbx_strand_id
1 'polypeptide(L)'
;GTLTKKKKGCNDCCQEDRRRKEDTITTANDIMALRRPRQNVGLIAMGLILAGIACLAVYEYRSRNEAQQGDRAIPTTWNRDNKGDKDCGREGKLECRVDAEDQGARSGKFRRWRNNETVSVTEVLGGRFFRMERHTVNVGKTKQIDDWMWVEVPDMVNCLVQDDKGDFLLFRQNKYGMKGPSLAPIGGYLEQGEEGADGCRREVLEEMGMECPKQIPLGVYRTDANRGFGWYHAFHLKHCRKSDKHVPSDDWERQTLVRLTKKELVRELLDGNVKELKWANTFALAVLRESSEFGQGGGTGPGG
;
A
#
# COMPACT_ATOMS: atom_id res chain seq x y z
N GLY A 1 -40.44 -3.86 41.48
CA GLY A 1 -40.18 -3.15 42.76
C GLY A 1 -39.89 -4.16 43.84
N THR A 2 -39.04 -3.76 44.80
CA THR A 2 -38.88 -4.29 46.18
C THR A 2 -38.11 -5.59 46.44
N LEU A 3 -36.78 -5.42 46.52
CA LEU A 3 -35.81 -5.80 47.58
C LEU A 3 -36.15 -6.84 48.69
N THR A 4 -35.29 -7.88 48.71
CA THR A 4 -34.44 -8.46 49.80
C THR A 4 -34.98 -9.20 51.05
N LYS A 5 -34.38 -10.40 51.29
CA LYS A 5 -33.85 -10.93 52.58
C LYS A 5 -32.94 -12.16 52.28
N LYS A 6 -31.62 -12.12 52.58
CA LYS A 6 -30.85 -12.79 53.70
C LYS A 6 -30.97 -14.34 53.74
N LYS A 7 -29.97 -15.21 53.98
CA LYS A 7 -28.62 -15.17 54.64
C LYS A 7 -27.95 -16.58 54.54
N LYS A 8 -26.65 -16.67 54.91
CA LYS A 8 -25.75 -17.84 55.27
C LYS A 8 -24.77 -18.22 54.14
N GLY A 9 -23.45 -18.40 54.31
CA GLY A 9 -22.54 -18.44 55.47
C GLY A 9 -21.62 -19.69 55.43
N CYS A 10 -20.30 -19.51 55.67
CA CYS A 10 -19.16 -20.48 55.77
C CYS A 10 -18.56 -21.00 54.44
N ASN A 11 -17.29 -20.76 54.11
CA ASN A 11 -15.96 -21.07 54.70
C ASN A 11 -15.34 -22.36 54.12
N ASP A 12 -14.03 -22.30 53.90
CA ASP A 12 -13.07 -23.40 53.66
C ASP A 12 -12.83 -23.85 52.21
N CYS A 13 -11.76 -23.31 51.62
CA CYS A 13 -10.84 -24.08 50.77
C CYS A 13 -9.48 -23.37 50.68
N CYS A 14 -8.74 -23.42 51.78
CA CYS A 14 -7.33 -23.05 51.86
C CYS A 14 -6.72 -23.90 52.98
N GLN A 15 -6.18 -25.08 52.64
CA GLN A 15 -5.06 -25.78 53.32
C GLN A 15 -5.06 -27.28 52.95
N GLU A 16 -4.12 -27.65 52.09
CA GLU A 16 -3.37 -28.93 52.01
C GLU A 16 -2.63 -28.86 50.66
N ASP A 17 -1.42 -28.29 50.63
CA ASP A 17 -0.22 -29.12 50.76
C ASP A 17 0.97 -28.33 51.32
N ARG A 18 1.25 -28.56 52.60
CA ARG A 18 2.62 -28.50 53.13
C ARG A 18 3.11 -29.93 53.22
N ARG A 19 4.28 -30.22 52.63
CA ARG A 19 5.40 -30.88 53.36
C ARG A 19 6.67 -31.01 52.50
N ARG A 20 7.75 -30.42 53.07
CA ARG A 20 9.16 -30.87 53.09
C ARG A 20 9.98 -30.64 51.80
N LYS A 21 11.20 -30.05 51.79
CA LYS A 21 12.23 -29.60 52.77
C LYS A 21 13.16 -28.66 51.96
N GLU A 22 13.43 -27.40 52.32
CA GLU A 22 14.46 -26.88 53.25
C GLU A 22 15.92 -27.36 53.03
N ASP A 23 16.83 -26.36 53.09
CA ASP A 23 18.31 -26.38 53.25
C ASP A 23 19.14 -26.34 51.94
N THR A 24 20.10 -25.43 51.66
CA THR A 24 20.87 -24.43 52.43
C THR A 24 21.52 -23.42 51.45
N ILE A 25 21.62 -22.14 51.82
CA ILE A 25 22.47 -21.13 51.17
C ILE A 25 23.88 -21.21 51.77
N THR A 26 24.94 -21.28 50.96
CA THR A 26 26.27 -20.80 51.38
C THR A 26 27.15 -20.39 50.19
N THR A 27 27.33 -19.06 50.10
CA THR A 27 28.53 -18.29 49.69
C THR A 27 29.25 -18.52 48.35
N ALA A 28 29.26 -17.42 47.58
CA ALA A 28 30.35 -17.06 46.69
C ALA A 28 31.64 -16.82 47.50
N ASN A 29 32.65 -17.69 47.35
CA ASN A 29 34.09 -17.40 47.44
C ASN A 29 34.93 -18.69 47.55
N ASP A 30 34.90 -19.50 46.50
CA ASP A 30 36.04 -20.36 46.11
C ASP A 30 36.36 -20.00 44.65
N ILE A 31 36.96 -18.83 44.43
CA ILE A 31 38.41 -18.70 44.19
C ILE A 31 38.88 -19.62 43.06
N MET A 32 38.94 -18.99 41.89
CA MET A 32 40.13 -18.97 41.04
C MET A 32 41.07 -20.19 41.16
N ALA A 33 40.77 -21.22 40.38
CA ALA A 33 41.84 -22.04 39.84
C ALA A 33 41.40 -22.59 38.48
N LEU A 34 42.29 -22.39 37.49
CA LEU A 34 42.34 -23.09 36.20
C LEU A 34 41.68 -22.38 34.98
N ARG A 35 42.46 -21.42 34.46
CA ARG A 35 42.87 -21.31 33.03
C ARG A 35 41.76 -21.26 31.96
N ARG A 36 41.59 -20.08 31.33
CA ARG A 36 41.15 -20.01 29.92
C ARG A 36 42.23 -20.66 29.03
N PRO A 37 41.86 -21.34 27.92
CA PRO A 37 41.85 -20.62 26.65
C PRO A 37 40.77 -21.04 25.64
N ARG A 38 40.35 -20.04 24.83
CA ARG A 38 39.86 -20.10 23.44
C ARG A 38 39.09 -21.35 22.98
N GLN A 39 37.75 -21.30 22.92
CA GLN A 39 36.96 -21.93 21.83
C GLN A 39 35.61 -21.21 21.68
N ASN A 40 35.47 -20.38 20.64
CA ASN A 40 34.17 -20.02 20.04
C ASN A 40 34.35 -19.47 18.60
N VAL A 41 35.38 -19.94 17.90
CA VAL A 41 35.58 -19.67 16.46
C VAL A 41 34.81 -20.71 15.61
N GLY A 42 34.48 -21.86 16.18
CA GLY A 42 33.76 -22.95 15.49
C GLY A 42 32.28 -22.66 15.20
N LEU A 43 31.54 -21.98 16.09
CA LEU A 43 30.13 -21.67 15.88
C LEU A 43 29.91 -20.55 14.84
N ILE A 44 30.82 -19.59 14.75
CA ILE A 44 30.76 -18.52 13.74
C ILE A 44 31.13 -19.08 12.36
N ALA A 45 32.10 -20.01 12.29
CA ALA A 45 32.47 -20.68 11.05
C ALA A 45 31.35 -21.61 10.53
N MET A 46 30.65 -22.36 11.40
CA MET A 46 29.48 -23.16 10.99
C MET A 46 28.32 -22.30 10.48
N GLY A 47 28.08 -21.13 11.09
CA GLY A 47 27.03 -20.21 10.64
C GLY A 47 27.28 -19.61 9.26
N LEU A 48 28.53 -19.27 8.94
CA LEU A 48 28.92 -18.76 7.62
C LEU A 48 28.90 -19.85 6.54
N ILE A 49 29.24 -21.08 6.88
CA ILE A 49 29.17 -22.22 5.95
C ILE A 49 27.70 -22.56 5.62
N LEU A 50 26.80 -22.55 6.60
CA LEU A 50 25.37 -22.79 6.36
C LEU A 50 24.71 -21.66 5.55
N ALA A 51 25.10 -20.39 5.79
CA ALA A 51 24.64 -19.26 4.96
C ALA A 51 25.18 -19.34 3.53
N GLY A 52 26.43 -19.80 3.34
CA GLY A 52 27.02 -20.03 2.02
C GLY A 52 26.32 -21.14 1.22
N ILE A 53 25.99 -22.25 1.88
CA ILE A 53 25.24 -23.36 1.27
C ILE A 53 23.82 -22.93 0.88
N ALA A 54 23.13 -22.12 1.71
CA ALA A 54 21.82 -21.57 1.37
C ALA A 54 21.89 -20.60 0.17
N CYS A 55 22.95 -19.77 0.09
CA CYS A 55 23.15 -18.85 -1.02
C CYS A 55 23.45 -19.58 -2.35
N LEU A 56 24.23 -20.67 -2.30
CA LEU A 56 24.49 -21.53 -3.45
C LEU A 56 23.23 -22.28 -3.91
N ALA A 57 22.39 -22.75 -2.98
CA ALA A 57 21.11 -23.39 -3.32
C ALA A 57 20.12 -22.42 -4.00
N VAL A 58 20.08 -21.16 -3.55
CA VAL A 58 19.25 -20.12 -4.19
C VAL A 58 19.81 -19.72 -5.56
N TYR A 59 21.13 -19.66 -5.71
CA TYR A 59 21.78 -19.36 -6.99
C TYR A 59 21.58 -20.49 -8.01
N GLU A 60 21.77 -21.77 -7.61
CA GLU A 60 21.48 -22.92 -8.47
C GLU A 60 20.00 -22.97 -8.87
N TYR A 61 19.07 -22.70 -7.94
CA TYR A 61 17.63 -22.65 -8.25
C TYR A 61 17.28 -21.53 -9.25
N ARG A 62 17.89 -20.35 -9.12
CA ARG A 62 17.73 -19.26 -10.11
C ARG A 62 18.31 -19.64 -11.47
N SER A 63 19.52 -20.19 -11.51
CA SER A 63 20.17 -20.59 -12.77
C SER A 63 19.40 -21.69 -13.51
N ARG A 64 18.79 -22.65 -12.79
CA ARG A 64 17.97 -23.72 -13.37
C ARG A 64 16.64 -23.20 -13.92
N ASN A 65 16.06 -22.16 -13.32
CA ASN A 65 14.84 -21.52 -13.81
C ASN A 65 15.10 -20.54 -14.97
N GLU A 66 16.26 -19.89 -15.00
CA GLU A 66 16.70 -19.08 -16.15
C GLU A 66 17.04 -19.96 -17.36
N ALA A 67 17.59 -21.16 -17.14
CA ALA A 67 17.83 -22.15 -18.19
C ALA A 67 16.55 -22.79 -18.77
N GLN A 68 15.41 -22.72 -18.08
CA GLN A 68 14.09 -23.17 -18.58
C GLN A 68 13.27 -22.06 -19.26
N GLN A 69 13.73 -20.81 -19.24
CA GLN A 69 13.10 -19.69 -19.96
C GLN A 69 13.86 -19.25 -21.22
N GLY A 70 14.96 -19.92 -21.56
CA GLY A 70 15.73 -19.72 -22.79
C GLY A 70 15.28 -20.65 -23.92
N ASP A 71 14.08 -20.45 -24.46
CA ASP A 71 13.71 -20.79 -25.85
C ASP A 71 12.26 -20.37 -26.17
N ARG A 72 12.05 -19.07 -26.35
CA ARG A 72 11.02 -18.55 -27.25
C ARG A 72 11.64 -17.45 -28.09
N ALA A 73 11.98 -17.82 -29.32
CA ALA A 73 12.37 -16.88 -30.36
C ALA A 73 11.32 -15.76 -30.47
N ILE A 74 11.78 -14.52 -30.34
CA ILE A 74 11.01 -13.32 -30.62
C ILE A 74 10.85 -13.24 -32.14
N PRO A 75 9.64 -13.24 -32.72
CA PRO A 75 9.47 -13.05 -34.15
C PRO A 75 9.88 -11.61 -34.53
N THR A 76 11.07 -11.46 -35.11
CA THR A 76 11.54 -10.21 -35.73
C THR A 76 10.92 -10.07 -37.12
N THR A 77 9.61 -9.81 -37.17
CA THR A 77 8.95 -9.26 -38.37
C THR A 77 7.84 -8.32 -37.92
N TRP A 78 8.20 -7.06 -37.70
CA TRP A 78 7.23 -5.96 -37.73
C TRP A 78 6.71 -5.87 -39.17
N ASN A 79 5.55 -6.47 -39.42
CA ASN A 79 4.91 -6.38 -40.73
C ASN A 79 4.34 -4.96 -40.89
N ARG A 80 5.00 -4.18 -41.73
CA ARG A 80 4.72 -2.77 -41.99
C ARG A 80 3.61 -2.66 -43.03
N ASP A 81 2.43 -3.21 -42.73
CA ASP A 81 1.22 -3.03 -43.54
C ASP A 81 -0.02 -3.19 -42.66
N ASN A 82 -0.27 -2.20 -41.82
CA ASN A 82 -1.63 -1.92 -41.34
C ASN A 82 -1.97 -0.49 -41.79
N LYS A 83 -2.47 -0.38 -43.02
CA LYS A 83 -3.17 0.80 -43.51
C LYS A 83 -4.50 0.90 -42.76
N GLY A 84 -4.54 1.70 -41.69
CA GLY A 84 -5.79 1.99 -41.00
C GLY A 84 -5.61 2.54 -39.60
N ASP A 85 -4.95 3.69 -39.47
CA ASP A 85 -5.40 4.75 -38.56
C ASP A 85 -4.54 5.99 -38.81
N LYS A 86 -5.06 6.89 -39.63
CA LYS A 86 -4.52 8.23 -39.84
C LYS A 86 -5.31 9.18 -38.94
N ASP A 87 -4.89 9.35 -37.68
CA ASP A 87 -5.17 10.58 -36.93
C ASP A 87 -4.30 10.77 -35.67
N CYS A 88 -2.99 10.55 -35.75
CA CYS A 88 -2.07 11.12 -34.76
C CYS A 88 -1.57 12.48 -35.24
N GLY A 89 -2.45 13.48 -35.14
CA GLY A 89 -2.15 14.89 -35.27
C GLY A 89 -1.47 15.44 -34.01
N ARG A 90 -0.58 16.41 -34.25
CA ARG A 90 0.28 17.18 -33.34
C ARG A 90 -0.39 17.73 -32.08
N GLU A 91 0.45 17.83 -31.03
CA GLU A 91 0.36 18.72 -29.85
C GLU A 91 -0.89 18.62 -28.95
N GLY A 92 -0.69 18.18 -27.69
CA GLY A 92 -1.61 18.47 -26.59
C GLY A 92 -2.11 17.25 -25.82
N LYS A 93 -1.88 17.25 -24.51
CA LYS A 93 -2.49 16.41 -23.45
C LYS A 93 -2.34 14.88 -23.60
N LEU A 94 -1.48 14.31 -22.75
CA LEU A 94 -1.66 12.96 -22.22
C LEU A 94 -2.90 12.94 -21.32
N GLU A 95 -4.09 12.87 -21.91
CA GLU A 95 -5.27 12.37 -21.20
C GLU A 95 -5.12 10.85 -21.08
N CYS A 96 -5.06 10.35 -19.84
CA CYS A 96 -5.11 8.92 -19.56
C CYS A 96 -6.48 8.41 -20.01
N ARG A 97 -6.55 7.91 -21.24
CA ARG A 97 -7.76 7.31 -21.79
C ARG A 97 -7.99 5.98 -21.07
N VAL A 98 -9.05 5.94 -20.26
CA VAL A 98 -9.48 4.74 -19.53
C VAL A 98 -10.28 3.88 -20.50
N ASP A 99 -9.60 3.12 -21.36
CA ASP A 99 -10.27 2.22 -22.30
C ASP A 99 -10.62 0.89 -21.63
N ALA A 100 -11.74 0.89 -20.92
CA ALA A 100 -12.64 -0.24 -20.74
C ALA A 100 -14.00 0.39 -20.42
N GLU A 101 -14.98 0.23 -21.31
CA GLU A 101 -16.31 0.83 -21.16
C GLU A 101 -16.93 0.40 -19.81
N ASP A 102 -16.80 1.25 -18.79
CA ASP A 102 -17.47 1.14 -17.51
C ASP A 102 -18.97 1.32 -17.76
N GLN A 103 -19.67 0.21 -17.99
CA GLN A 103 -21.12 0.21 -18.15
C GLN A 103 -21.85 0.29 -16.80
N GLY A 104 -21.12 0.49 -15.69
CA GLY A 104 -21.69 0.68 -14.37
C GLY A 104 -22.34 2.04 -14.21
N ALA A 105 -23.64 2.06 -13.88
CA ALA A 105 -24.29 3.29 -13.45
C ALA A 105 -23.58 3.87 -12.21
N ARG A 106 -23.16 5.15 -12.27
CA ARG A 106 -22.63 5.94 -11.14
C ARG A 106 -23.72 6.27 -10.09
N SER A 107 -24.72 5.40 -9.90
CA SER A 107 -25.82 5.64 -8.95
C SER A 107 -25.54 4.96 -7.60
N GLY A 108 -25.34 5.80 -6.57
CA GLY A 108 -25.01 5.42 -5.20
C GLY A 108 -23.51 5.55 -4.87
N LYS A 109 -23.19 5.44 -3.58
CA LYS A 109 -21.82 5.56 -3.03
C LYS A 109 -20.79 4.58 -3.62
N PHE A 110 -21.25 3.48 -4.25
CA PHE A 110 -20.40 2.39 -4.72
C PHE A 110 -20.60 2.14 -6.22
N ARG A 111 -19.51 2.06 -6.99
CA ARG A 111 -19.57 1.71 -8.41
C ARG A 111 -20.16 0.33 -8.63
N ARG A 112 -21.00 0.18 -9.64
CA ARG A 112 -21.57 -1.12 -10.04
C ARG A 112 -20.76 -1.69 -11.20
N TRP A 113 -19.60 -2.28 -10.93
CA TRP A 113 -18.70 -2.78 -11.96
C TRP A 113 -19.30 -3.95 -12.74
N ARG A 114 -19.44 -3.81 -14.06
CA ARG A 114 -19.85 -4.87 -14.99
C ARG A 114 -19.07 -4.69 -16.29
N ASN A 115 -18.74 -5.78 -16.95
CA ASN A 115 -18.13 -5.80 -18.28
C ASN A 115 -18.79 -6.89 -19.15
N ASN A 116 -18.30 -7.07 -20.38
CA ASN A 116 -18.81 -8.08 -21.32
C ASN A 116 -18.69 -9.54 -20.83
N GLU A 117 -17.88 -9.79 -19.81
CA GLU A 117 -17.74 -11.10 -19.19
C GLU A 117 -18.79 -11.33 -18.09
N THR A 118 -19.47 -10.28 -17.62
CA THR A 118 -20.46 -10.37 -16.55
C THR A 118 -21.81 -10.83 -17.09
N VAL A 119 -22.26 -12.02 -16.69
CA VAL A 119 -23.53 -12.63 -17.11
C VAL A 119 -24.68 -12.19 -16.22
N SER A 120 -24.49 -12.28 -14.90
CA SER A 120 -25.51 -11.86 -13.92
C SER A 120 -24.87 -11.50 -12.59
N VAL A 121 -25.56 -10.67 -11.81
CA VAL A 121 -25.09 -10.28 -10.47
C VAL A 121 -26.22 -10.29 -9.47
N THR A 122 -25.93 -10.83 -8.28
CA THR A 122 -26.80 -10.79 -7.10
C THR A 122 -26.05 -10.14 -5.95
N GLU A 123 -26.66 -9.14 -5.29
CA GLU A 123 -26.10 -8.58 -4.06
C GLU A 123 -26.24 -9.60 -2.92
N VAL A 124 -25.16 -9.82 -2.18
CA VAL A 124 -25.08 -10.82 -1.10
C VAL A 124 -25.16 -10.13 0.26
N LEU A 125 -24.44 -9.02 0.42
CA LEU A 125 -24.36 -8.25 1.66
C LEU A 125 -23.95 -6.81 1.35
N GLY A 126 -24.40 -5.86 2.16
CA GLY A 126 -23.98 -4.46 2.06
C GLY A 126 -23.90 -3.78 3.42
N GLY A 127 -23.11 -2.71 3.48
CA GLY A 127 -22.97 -1.87 4.66
C GLY A 127 -22.52 -0.45 4.32
N ARG A 128 -22.20 0.34 5.35
CA ARG A 128 -21.81 1.76 5.17
C ARG A 128 -20.53 1.94 4.35
N PHE A 129 -19.61 0.98 4.41
CA PHE A 129 -18.26 1.10 3.83
C PHE A 129 -17.98 0.14 2.68
N PHE A 130 -18.87 -0.82 2.41
CA PHE A 130 -18.67 -1.80 1.34
C PHE A 130 -20.00 -2.39 0.84
N ARG A 131 -19.94 -3.03 -0.33
CA ARG A 131 -20.95 -3.93 -0.87
C ARG A 131 -20.27 -5.20 -1.35
N MET A 132 -20.92 -6.34 -1.14
CA MET A 132 -20.50 -7.65 -1.64
C MET A 132 -21.55 -8.20 -2.59
N GLU A 133 -21.09 -8.64 -3.75
CA GLU A 133 -21.90 -9.18 -4.82
C GLU A 133 -21.37 -10.56 -5.22
N ARG A 134 -22.28 -11.43 -5.66
CA ARG A 134 -21.95 -12.68 -6.35
C ARG A 134 -22.20 -12.47 -7.84
N HIS A 135 -21.15 -12.59 -8.64
CA HIS A 135 -21.21 -12.47 -10.09
C HIS A 135 -21.17 -13.86 -10.72
N THR A 136 -21.93 -14.01 -11.79
CA THR A 136 -21.73 -15.05 -12.79
C THR A 136 -20.89 -14.45 -13.90
N VAL A 137 -19.73 -15.03 -14.21
CA VAL A 137 -18.78 -14.50 -15.19
C VAL A 137 -18.36 -15.55 -16.22
N ASN A 138 -18.19 -15.12 -17.46
CA ASN A 138 -17.60 -15.90 -18.54
C ASN A 138 -16.09 -15.67 -18.58
N VAL A 139 -15.30 -16.71 -18.34
CA VAL A 139 -13.84 -16.69 -18.45
C VAL A 139 -13.44 -17.27 -19.80
N GLY A 140 -13.06 -16.40 -20.72
CA GLY A 140 -12.82 -16.78 -22.11
C GLY A 140 -14.10 -17.27 -22.81
N LYS A 141 -13.95 -18.08 -23.87
CA LYS A 141 -15.09 -18.50 -24.70
C LYS A 141 -15.86 -19.72 -24.19
N THR A 142 -15.32 -20.46 -23.22
CA THR A 142 -15.78 -21.83 -22.93
C THR A 142 -16.12 -22.11 -21.48
N LYS A 143 -15.80 -21.19 -20.55
CA LYS A 143 -15.96 -21.43 -19.12
C LYS A 143 -16.83 -20.34 -18.49
N GLN A 144 -17.84 -20.77 -17.75
CA GLN A 144 -18.63 -19.91 -16.88
C GLN A 144 -18.31 -20.23 -15.42
N ILE A 145 -18.28 -19.22 -14.56
CA ILE A 145 -18.12 -19.33 -13.11
C ILE A 145 -19.30 -18.61 -12.48
N ASP A 146 -20.11 -19.33 -11.70
CA ASP A 146 -21.40 -18.82 -11.20
C ASP A 146 -21.31 -18.09 -9.84
N ASP A 147 -20.16 -18.17 -9.17
CA ASP A 147 -19.95 -17.71 -7.80
C ASP A 147 -18.72 -16.80 -7.64
N TRP A 148 -18.43 -15.99 -8.66
CA TRP A 148 -17.34 -15.02 -8.61
C TRP A 148 -17.66 -13.91 -7.61
N MET A 149 -17.08 -14.01 -6.42
CA MET A 149 -17.31 -13.03 -5.36
C MET A 149 -16.59 -11.71 -5.64
N TRP A 150 -17.37 -10.63 -5.63
CA TRP A 150 -16.94 -9.27 -5.90
C TRP A 150 -17.22 -8.36 -4.70
N VAL A 151 -16.25 -7.55 -4.31
CA VAL A 151 -16.37 -6.59 -3.22
C VAL A 151 -16.14 -5.20 -3.79
N GLU A 152 -17.04 -4.27 -3.51
CA GLU A 152 -16.88 -2.87 -3.88
C GLU A 152 -16.81 -2.00 -2.61
N VAL A 153 -15.87 -1.07 -2.60
CA VAL A 153 -15.77 0.03 -1.63
C VAL A 153 -15.79 1.35 -2.40
N PRO A 154 -15.96 2.52 -1.76
CA PRO A 154 -15.92 3.79 -2.47
C PRO A 154 -14.56 4.00 -3.12
N ASP A 155 -14.53 4.70 -4.25
CA ASP A 155 -13.27 5.12 -4.85
C ASP A 155 -12.52 6.05 -3.90
N MET A 156 -11.21 6.13 -4.06
CA MET A 156 -10.31 6.78 -3.12
C MET A 156 -9.31 7.65 -3.85
N VAL A 157 -8.71 8.58 -3.14
CA VAL A 157 -7.64 9.42 -3.68
C VAL A 157 -6.45 9.47 -2.72
N ASN A 158 -5.25 9.43 -3.27
CA ASN A 158 -4.00 9.65 -2.55
C ASN A 158 -3.26 10.84 -3.17
N CYS A 159 -2.88 11.79 -2.34
CA CYS A 159 -2.23 13.04 -2.70
C CYS A 159 -0.88 13.12 -1.99
N LEU A 160 0.21 13.00 -2.76
CA LEU A 160 1.53 13.32 -2.23
C LEU A 160 1.76 14.82 -2.37
N VAL A 161 1.94 15.49 -1.24
CA VAL A 161 2.12 16.95 -1.16
C VAL A 161 3.60 17.28 -1.08
N GLN A 162 4.06 18.22 -1.92
CA GLN A 162 5.40 18.79 -1.88
C GLN A 162 5.31 20.32 -1.80
N ASP A 163 5.98 20.90 -0.81
CA ASP A 163 6.00 22.34 -0.60
C ASP A 163 6.97 23.07 -1.56
N ASP A 164 7.03 24.40 -1.45
CA ASP A 164 7.93 25.23 -2.27
C ASP A 164 9.43 24.98 -2.02
N LYS A 165 9.79 24.33 -0.90
CA LYS A 165 11.19 23.96 -0.61
C LYS A 165 11.56 22.62 -1.22
N GLY A 166 10.59 21.90 -1.80
CA GLY A 166 10.79 20.55 -2.33
C GLY A 166 10.66 19.46 -1.26
N ASP A 167 10.23 19.80 -0.04
CA ASP A 167 10.01 18.82 1.02
C ASP A 167 8.63 18.18 0.85
N PHE A 168 8.59 16.86 1.01
CA PHE A 168 7.36 16.08 1.03
C PHE A 168 6.69 16.16 2.39
N LEU A 169 5.39 16.42 2.38
CA LEU A 169 4.57 16.54 3.58
C LEU A 169 3.66 15.32 3.68
N LEU A 170 3.79 14.58 4.78
CA LEU A 170 3.13 13.30 5.01
C LEU A 170 2.55 13.24 6.42
N PHE A 171 1.67 12.28 6.66
CA PHE A 171 1.26 11.95 8.02
C PHE A 171 1.90 10.66 8.50
N ARG A 172 2.33 10.65 9.77
CA ARG A 172 2.57 9.43 10.53
C ARG A 172 1.31 9.09 11.30
N GLN A 173 0.68 7.98 10.94
CA GLN A 173 -0.63 7.58 11.47
C GLN A 173 -0.73 6.07 11.71
N ASN A 174 -1.69 5.68 12.55
CA ASN A 174 -2.07 4.28 12.76
C ASN A 174 -3.40 4.01 12.06
N LYS A 175 -3.56 2.84 11.45
CA LYS A 175 -4.87 2.36 10.99
C LYS A 175 -5.18 1.01 11.62
N TYR A 176 -6.46 0.74 11.82
CA TYR A 176 -6.96 -0.50 12.42
C TYR A 176 -6.39 -1.77 11.77
N GLY A 177 -6.29 -1.80 10.43
CA GLY A 177 -5.79 -2.95 9.67
C GLY A 177 -4.27 -3.09 9.61
N MET A 178 -3.50 -2.26 10.32
CA MET A 178 -2.04 -2.26 10.26
C MET A 178 -1.41 -2.31 11.65
N LYS A 179 -0.30 -3.06 11.77
CA LYS A 179 0.47 -3.10 13.01
C LYS A 179 1.37 -1.86 13.12
N GLY A 180 1.09 -1.02 14.10
CA GLY A 180 1.89 0.17 14.43
C GLY A 180 1.81 1.29 13.38
N PRO A 181 2.59 2.37 13.55
CA PRO A 181 2.46 3.55 12.71
C PRO A 181 3.01 3.29 11.30
N SER A 182 2.47 4.02 10.34
CA SER A 182 2.93 4.08 8.95
C SER A 182 3.00 5.54 8.51
N LEU A 183 3.88 5.83 7.56
CA LEU A 183 3.79 7.05 6.77
C LEU A 183 2.66 6.90 5.74
N ALA A 184 1.94 7.99 5.50
CA ALA A 184 0.76 8.02 4.64
C ALA A 184 0.67 9.34 3.86
N PRO A 185 0.16 9.31 2.61
CA PRO A 185 -0.24 10.51 1.89
C PRO A 185 -1.47 11.14 2.55
N ILE A 186 -1.82 12.30 2.03
CA ILE A 186 -3.12 12.94 2.28
C ILE A 186 -4.14 12.23 1.41
N GLY A 187 -5.36 12.05 1.89
CA GLY A 187 -6.45 11.59 1.04
C GLY A 187 -7.52 10.79 1.74
N GLY A 188 -8.63 10.62 1.03
CA GLY A 188 -9.84 10.02 1.55
C GLY A 188 -10.65 9.32 0.47
N TYR A 189 -11.92 9.08 0.80
CA TYR A 189 -12.89 8.58 -0.18
C TYR A 189 -13.32 9.70 -1.10
N LEU A 190 -13.52 9.38 -2.38
CA LEU A 190 -14.17 10.29 -3.30
C LEU A 190 -15.67 10.32 -3.03
N GLU A 191 -16.24 11.51 -3.15
CA GLU A 191 -17.69 11.69 -3.12
C GLU A 191 -18.34 11.17 -4.41
N GLN A 192 -19.66 10.99 -4.38
CA GLN A 192 -20.37 10.43 -5.53
C GLN A 192 -20.27 11.36 -6.74
N GLY A 193 -19.63 10.87 -7.80
CA GLY A 193 -19.43 11.63 -9.04
C GLY A 193 -18.29 12.64 -8.97
N GLU A 194 -17.55 12.70 -7.86
CA GLU A 194 -16.38 13.54 -7.70
C GLU A 194 -15.23 13.03 -8.59
N GLU A 195 -14.65 13.93 -9.36
CA GLU A 195 -13.46 13.62 -10.16
C GLU A 195 -12.23 13.57 -9.24
N GLY A 196 -11.35 12.59 -9.46
CA GLY A 196 -10.24 12.33 -8.53
C GLY A 196 -9.31 13.53 -8.32
N ALA A 197 -9.16 14.39 -9.33
CA ALA A 197 -8.34 15.60 -9.21
C ALA A 197 -8.95 16.62 -8.25
N ASP A 198 -10.28 16.76 -8.24
CA ASP A 198 -11.00 17.70 -7.39
C ASP A 198 -11.05 17.16 -5.96
N GLY A 199 -11.35 15.87 -5.78
CA GLY A 199 -11.27 15.22 -4.47
C GLY A 199 -9.88 15.34 -3.86
N CYS A 200 -8.82 15.21 -4.65
CA CYS A 200 -7.46 15.41 -4.14
C CYS A 200 -7.21 16.83 -3.62
N ARG A 201 -7.72 17.86 -4.30
CA ARG A 201 -7.58 19.26 -3.84
C ARG A 201 -8.41 19.51 -2.59
N ARG A 202 -9.63 18.96 -2.54
CA ARG A 202 -10.50 19.03 -1.37
C ARG A 202 -9.82 18.44 -0.14
N GLU A 203 -9.37 17.19 -0.24
CA GLU A 203 -8.69 16.49 0.88
C GLU A 203 -7.43 17.24 1.36
N VAL A 204 -6.62 17.80 0.44
CA VAL A 204 -5.42 18.58 0.82
C VAL A 204 -5.78 19.90 1.51
N LEU A 205 -6.88 20.54 1.10
CA LEU A 205 -7.35 21.73 1.79
C LEU A 205 -7.95 21.40 3.16
N GLU A 206 -8.72 20.33 3.27
CA GLU A 206 -9.39 19.89 4.49
C GLU A 206 -8.41 19.35 5.53
N GLU A 207 -7.51 18.44 5.16
CA GLU A 207 -6.59 17.78 6.10
C GLU A 207 -5.33 18.62 6.41
N MET A 208 -4.82 19.38 5.43
CA MET A 208 -3.56 20.12 5.59
C MET A 208 -3.70 21.64 5.57
N GLY A 209 -4.84 22.16 5.11
CA GLY A 209 -5.00 23.59 4.92
C GLY A 209 -4.06 24.17 3.87
N MET A 210 -3.80 23.42 2.80
CA MET A 210 -2.85 23.83 1.76
C MET A 210 -3.52 23.94 0.39
N GLU A 211 -3.00 24.87 -0.41
CA GLU A 211 -3.31 25.00 -1.83
C GLU A 211 -2.04 24.73 -2.64
N CYS A 212 -2.20 23.97 -3.72
CA CYS A 212 -1.08 23.55 -4.56
C CYS A 212 -1.37 23.92 -6.03
N PRO A 213 -0.60 24.83 -6.64
CA PRO A 213 -0.87 25.32 -7.98
C PRO A 213 -0.55 24.29 -9.07
N LYS A 214 0.29 23.29 -8.79
CA LYS A 214 0.62 22.23 -9.74
C LYS A 214 0.15 20.89 -9.20
N GLN A 215 -0.72 20.22 -9.96
CA GLN A 215 -1.22 18.89 -9.66
C GLN A 215 -0.88 17.96 -10.83
N ILE A 216 -0.21 16.86 -10.52
CA ILE A 216 0.31 15.92 -11.52
C ILE A 216 -0.38 14.57 -11.31
N PRO A 217 -1.13 14.05 -12.31
CA PRO A 217 -1.71 12.71 -12.21
C PRO A 217 -0.61 11.65 -12.26
N LEU A 218 -0.63 10.72 -11.31
CA LEU A 218 0.26 9.57 -11.25
C LEU A 218 -0.41 8.30 -11.78
N GLY A 219 -1.74 8.29 -11.88
CA GLY A 219 -2.52 7.22 -12.49
C GLY A 219 -3.81 6.94 -11.72
N VAL A 220 -4.62 6.06 -12.28
CA VAL A 220 -5.84 5.52 -11.68
C VAL A 220 -5.76 4.01 -11.74
N TYR A 221 -5.98 3.35 -10.63
CA TYR A 221 -5.65 1.93 -10.46
C TYR A 221 -6.77 1.18 -9.76
N ARG A 222 -7.03 -0.04 -10.22
CA ARG A 222 -7.85 -0.99 -9.48
C ARG A 222 -7.04 -1.51 -8.30
N THR A 223 -7.65 -1.56 -7.12
CA THR A 223 -7.04 -2.08 -5.89
C THR A 223 -6.98 -3.59 -5.85
N ASP A 224 -7.98 -4.27 -6.43
CA ASP A 224 -7.94 -5.70 -6.69
C ASP A 224 -8.62 -5.99 -8.05
N ALA A 225 -7.82 -6.36 -9.06
CA ALA A 225 -8.33 -6.60 -10.41
C ALA A 225 -9.32 -7.78 -10.49
N ASN A 226 -9.21 -8.76 -9.58
CA ASN A 226 -10.04 -9.95 -9.60
C ASN A 226 -11.19 -9.88 -8.60
N ARG A 227 -11.08 -9.07 -7.54
CA ARG A 227 -12.09 -9.00 -6.46
C ARG A 227 -12.76 -7.64 -6.33
N GLY A 228 -12.27 -6.62 -7.02
CA GLY A 228 -12.82 -5.28 -7.02
C GLY A 228 -12.06 -4.29 -6.14
N PHE A 229 -12.67 -3.89 -5.03
CA PHE A 229 -12.17 -2.95 -4.02
C PHE A 229 -12.06 -1.47 -4.45
N GLY A 230 -12.91 -0.99 -5.35
CA GLY A 230 -12.90 0.41 -5.78
C GLY A 230 -11.68 0.76 -6.63
N TRP A 231 -11.64 2.00 -7.09
CA TRP A 231 -10.47 2.58 -7.75
C TRP A 231 -9.76 3.51 -6.80
N TYR A 232 -8.43 3.60 -6.92
CA TYR A 232 -7.69 4.68 -6.28
C TYR A 232 -7.02 5.57 -7.32
N HIS A 233 -7.11 6.87 -7.09
CA HIS A 233 -6.54 7.91 -7.91
C HIS A 233 -5.30 8.46 -7.20
N ALA A 234 -4.16 8.51 -7.88
CA ALA A 234 -2.91 8.98 -7.30
C ALA A 234 -2.47 10.29 -7.95
N PHE A 235 -2.09 11.27 -7.13
CA PHE A 235 -1.59 12.57 -7.57
C PHE A 235 -0.35 13.00 -6.80
N HIS A 236 0.51 13.77 -7.47
CA HIS A 236 1.61 14.51 -6.87
C HIS A 236 1.33 16.01 -7.00
N LEU A 237 1.21 16.70 -5.87
CA LEU A 237 0.94 18.12 -5.78
C LEU A 237 2.23 18.84 -5.44
N LYS A 238 2.58 19.87 -6.22
CA LYS A 238 3.82 20.63 -6.07
C LYS A 238 3.53 22.10 -5.75
N HIS A 239 4.54 22.76 -5.19
CA HIS A 239 4.51 24.19 -4.84
C HIS A 239 3.40 24.53 -3.85
N CYS A 240 3.12 23.59 -2.95
CA CYS A 240 2.04 23.71 -1.99
C CYS A 240 2.36 24.77 -0.93
N ARG A 241 1.38 25.61 -0.62
CA ARG A 241 1.46 26.67 0.40
C ARG A 241 0.25 26.62 1.30
N LYS A 242 0.37 27.19 2.51
CA LYS A 242 -0.77 27.36 3.41
C LYS A 242 -1.86 28.19 2.72
N SER A 243 -3.11 27.78 2.91
CA SER A 243 -4.29 28.50 2.44
C SER A 243 -4.99 29.17 3.61
N ASP A 244 -5.49 30.38 3.37
CA ASP A 244 -6.34 31.12 4.32
C ASP A 244 -7.77 30.55 4.39
N LYS A 245 -8.13 29.62 3.50
CA LYS A 245 -9.45 28.98 3.45
C LYS A 245 -9.59 27.80 4.41
N HIS A 246 -8.52 27.42 5.11
CA HIS A 246 -8.55 26.28 6.01
C HIS A 246 -9.39 26.57 7.25
N VAL A 247 -10.38 25.72 7.52
CA VAL A 247 -11.09 25.67 8.80
C VAL A 247 -10.54 24.46 9.56
N PRO A 248 -9.95 24.64 10.75
CA PRO A 248 -9.47 23.52 11.56
C PRO A 248 -10.59 22.51 11.81
N SER A 249 -10.35 21.26 11.42
CA SER A 249 -11.23 20.14 11.69
C SER A 249 -10.81 19.44 12.99
N ASP A 250 -11.77 19.21 13.89
CA ASP A 250 -11.58 18.38 15.09
C ASP A 250 -11.55 16.89 14.69
N ASP A 251 -10.50 16.45 14.01
CA ASP A 251 -10.34 15.03 13.71
C ASP A 251 -9.69 14.27 14.88
N TRP A 252 -10.29 13.12 15.21
CA TRP A 252 -9.98 12.31 16.38
C TRP A 252 -8.81 11.34 16.14
N GLU A 253 -8.35 11.19 14.90
CA GLU A 253 -7.17 10.38 14.57
C GLU A 253 -5.89 11.21 14.77
N ARG A 254 -5.03 10.80 15.72
CA ARG A 254 -3.71 11.43 15.94
C ARG A 254 -2.82 11.26 14.72
N GLN A 255 -2.83 12.23 13.83
CA GLN A 255 -1.90 12.32 12.71
C GLN A 255 -0.76 13.27 13.07
N THR A 256 0.48 12.81 12.93
CA THR A 256 1.65 13.68 13.12
C THR A 256 2.20 14.06 11.76
N LEU A 257 2.25 15.36 11.46
CA LEU A 257 2.87 15.87 10.25
C LEU A 257 4.37 15.57 10.24
N VAL A 258 4.85 14.93 9.17
CA VAL A 258 6.25 14.61 8.91
C VAL A 258 6.69 15.32 7.64
N ARG A 259 7.85 15.95 7.67
CA ARG A 259 8.50 16.57 6.51
C ARG A 259 9.71 15.73 6.13
N LEU A 260 9.81 15.33 4.86
CA LEU A 260 10.92 14.53 4.36
C LEU A 260 11.44 15.11 3.06
N THR A 261 12.75 15.18 2.93
CA THR A 261 13.38 15.37 1.63
C THR A 261 13.11 14.15 0.72
N LYS A 262 13.31 14.30 -0.60
CA LYS A 262 13.22 13.17 -1.55
C LYS A 262 14.06 11.96 -1.11
N LYS A 263 15.29 12.20 -0.63
CA LYS A 263 16.21 11.12 -0.19
C LYS A 263 15.68 10.39 1.04
N GLU A 264 15.09 11.11 1.98
CA GLU A 264 14.49 10.50 3.17
C GLU A 264 13.21 9.74 2.83
N LEU A 265 12.34 10.29 1.98
CA LEU A 265 11.15 9.58 1.50
C LEU A 265 11.52 8.24 0.83
N VAL A 266 12.54 8.24 -0.03
CA VAL A 266 13.04 7.01 -0.65
C VAL A 266 13.55 6.02 0.39
N ARG A 267 14.31 6.49 1.39
CA ARG A 267 14.78 5.62 2.48
C ARG A 267 13.61 5.01 3.25
N GLU A 268 12.64 5.81 3.66
CA GLU A 268 11.47 5.34 4.41
C GLU A 268 10.61 4.33 3.63
N LEU A 269 10.50 4.51 2.29
CA LEU A 269 9.88 3.53 1.41
C LEU A 269 10.63 2.19 1.41
N LEU A 270 11.95 2.24 1.23
CA LEU A 270 12.81 1.05 1.16
C LEU A 270 12.91 0.33 2.51
N ASP A 271 12.82 1.06 3.62
CA ASP A 271 12.85 0.52 4.98
C ASP A 271 11.50 -0.08 5.41
N GLY A 272 10.45 0.01 4.56
CA GLY A 272 9.14 -0.57 4.84
C GLY A 272 8.29 0.24 5.84
N ASN A 273 8.60 1.52 6.02
CA ASN A 273 7.84 2.42 6.91
C ASN A 273 6.54 2.95 6.28
N VAL A 274 6.33 2.65 5.00
CA VAL A 274 5.07 2.85 4.27
C VAL A 274 4.40 1.49 4.11
N LYS A 275 3.37 1.24 4.92
CA LYS A 275 2.83 -0.11 5.12
C LYS A 275 1.62 -0.45 4.26
N GLU A 276 0.98 0.54 3.65
CA GLU A 276 -0.17 0.35 2.79
C GLU A 276 0.26 0.44 1.31
N LEU A 277 -0.26 -0.48 0.49
CA LEU A 277 0.19 -0.67 -0.89
C LEU A 277 -0.05 0.55 -1.77
N LYS A 278 -1.24 1.17 -1.70
CA LYS A 278 -1.57 2.35 -2.50
C LYS A 278 -0.69 3.54 -2.10
N TRP A 279 -0.40 3.68 -0.80
CA TRP A 279 0.51 4.72 -0.29
C TRP A 279 1.93 4.55 -0.84
N ALA A 280 2.46 3.33 -0.76
CA ALA A 280 3.78 3.01 -1.31
C ALA A 280 3.83 3.27 -2.83
N ASN A 281 2.77 2.89 -3.56
CA ASN A 281 2.67 3.16 -5.00
C ASN A 281 2.67 4.66 -5.32
N THR A 282 1.83 5.46 -4.65
CA THR A 282 1.77 6.92 -4.85
C THR A 282 3.14 7.56 -4.65
N PHE A 283 3.85 7.20 -3.57
CA PHE A 283 5.16 7.79 -3.29
C PHE A 283 6.22 7.34 -4.31
N ALA A 284 6.27 6.05 -4.65
CA ALA A 284 7.23 5.52 -5.60
C ALA A 284 7.06 6.16 -6.99
N LEU A 285 5.83 6.26 -7.50
CA LEU A 285 5.55 6.88 -8.79
C LEU A 285 5.92 8.36 -8.82
N ALA A 286 5.64 9.10 -7.74
CA ALA A 286 6.02 10.51 -7.66
C ALA A 286 7.55 10.69 -7.71
N VAL A 287 8.30 9.91 -6.93
CA VAL A 287 9.76 9.94 -6.91
C VAL A 287 10.36 9.56 -8.27
N LEU A 288 9.84 8.50 -8.90
CA LEU A 288 10.30 8.04 -10.21
C LEU A 288 10.07 9.13 -11.27
N ARG A 289 8.89 9.76 -11.27
CA ARG A 289 8.56 10.84 -12.19
C ARG A 289 9.49 12.04 -12.02
N GLU A 290 9.74 12.48 -10.78
CA GLU A 290 10.69 13.57 -10.53
C GLU A 290 12.10 13.24 -11.05
N SER A 291 12.49 11.96 -11.01
CA SER A 291 13.81 11.54 -11.49
C SER A 291 13.88 11.51 -13.02
N SER A 292 12.76 11.23 -13.70
CA SER A 292 12.68 11.27 -15.16
C SER A 292 12.68 12.69 -15.74
N GLU A 293 12.10 13.67 -15.03
CA GLU A 293 12.10 15.08 -15.45
C GLU A 293 13.51 15.68 -15.49
N PHE A 294 14.45 15.17 -14.68
CA PHE A 294 15.86 15.57 -14.72
C PHE A 294 16.60 15.11 -16.00
N GLY A 295 16.12 14.08 -16.70
CA GLY A 295 16.75 13.55 -17.91
C GLY A 295 16.45 14.31 -19.20
N GLN A 296 15.41 15.16 -19.22
CA GLN A 296 14.96 15.86 -20.44
C GLN A 296 15.50 17.30 -20.58
N GLY A 297 16.27 17.80 -19.60
CA GLY A 297 16.77 19.19 -19.60
C GLY A 297 18.20 19.42 -20.10
N GLY A 298 18.91 18.38 -20.57
CA GLY A 298 20.37 18.44 -20.81
C GLY A 298 20.83 18.47 -22.28
N GLY A 299 19.94 18.73 -23.24
CA GLY A 299 20.20 18.60 -24.67
C GLY A 299 20.34 19.93 -25.43
N THR A 300 21.14 20.89 -24.96
CA THR A 300 21.66 21.93 -25.87
C THR A 300 22.82 21.33 -26.64
N GLY A 301 22.54 20.81 -27.85
CA GLY A 301 23.59 20.39 -28.77
C GLY A 301 24.52 21.56 -29.12
N PRO A 302 25.83 21.33 -29.28
CA PRO A 302 26.73 22.39 -29.71
C PRO A 302 26.41 22.75 -31.15
N GLY A 303 26.17 24.03 -31.39
CA GLY A 303 26.07 24.58 -32.73
C GLY A 303 27.38 24.38 -33.49
N GLY A 304 27.24 23.97 -34.74
CA GLY A 304 28.27 23.90 -35.78
C GLY A 304 27.59 24.01 -37.13
#